data_AF-A6DLK4-F1
#
_entry.id   AF-A6DLK4-F1
#
_cell.length_a   1.000
_cell.length_b   1.000
_cell.length_c   1.000
_cell.angle_alpha   90.00
_cell.angle_beta   90.00
_cell.angle_gamma   90.00
#
_symmetry.space_group_name_H-M   'P 1'
#
loop_
_entity.id
_entity.type
_entity.pdbx_description
1 polymer ?
#
loop_
_entity_poly.entity_id
_entity_poly.type
_entity_poly.pdbx_seq_one_letter_code
_entity_poly.pdbx_strand_id
1 'polypeptide(L)'
;MQKDKITQQNSFVENHFNCEVSGYEIHHGLSTHTKDKLNYFCESSKDGIIYKNTIGTYLHGVLDSPQFRQALFKKFKSGYQVPKREQDPIDRIADHFEKHLDMNQFR
;
A
#
# COMPACT_ATOMS: atom_id res chain seq x y z
N MET A 1 -8.31 11.86 23.16
CA MET A 1 -8.84 12.71 22.07
C MET A 1 -9.02 11.80 20.86
N GLN A 2 -10.27 11.48 20.50
CA GLN A 2 -10.58 10.58 19.39
C GLN A 2 -10.35 11.35 18.09
N LYS A 3 -9.43 10.90 17.24
CA LYS A 3 -9.28 11.49 15.90
C LYS A 3 -10.44 11.02 15.03
N ASP A 4 -10.91 11.93 14.18
CA ASP A 4 -11.88 11.62 13.13
C ASP A 4 -11.34 10.53 12.20
N LYS A 5 -12.26 9.79 11.56
CA LYS A 5 -11.92 8.76 10.57
C LYS A 5 -11.01 9.35 9.49
N ILE A 6 -9.79 8.82 9.39
CA ILE A 6 -8.86 9.19 8.32
C ILE A 6 -9.24 8.37 7.09
N THR A 7 -9.53 9.07 5.98
CA THR A 7 -9.71 8.48 4.66
C THR A 7 -8.90 9.33 3.70
N GLN A 8 -7.62 9.01 3.56
CA GLN A 8 -6.69 9.78 2.71
C GLN A 8 -6.08 8.86 1.66
N GLN A 9 -6.13 9.29 0.39
CA GLN A 9 -5.27 8.71 -0.64
C GLN A 9 -3.88 9.32 -0.45
N ASN A 10 -2.93 8.48 -0.05
CA ASN A 10 -1.54 8.87 0.05
C ASN A 10 -0.83 8.36 -1.20
N SER A 11 -0.64 9.29 -2.13
CA SER A 11 0.02 9.01 -3.40
C SER A 11 1.47 9.50 -3.33
N PHE A 12 2.40 8.59 -3.59
CA PHE A 12 3.84 8.83 -3.75
C PHE A 12 4.54 9.31 -2.47
N VAL A 13 4.90 8.34 -1.63
CA VAL A 13 5.75 8.58 -0.46
C VAL A 13 7.12 7.95 -0.69
N GLU A 14 8.19 8.73 -0.55
CA GLU A 14 9.54 8.19 -0.46
C GLU A 14 9.66 7.43 0.87
N ASN A 15 9.93 6.13 0.78
CA ASN A 15 10.01 5.23 1.92
C ASN A 15 11.45 4.74 2.15
N HIS A 16 11.66 4.00 3.24
CA HIS A 16 12.95 3.42 3.62
C HIS A 16 13.65 2.55 2.55
N PHE A 17 12.95 2.13 1.50
CA PHE A 17 13.49 1.37 0.38
C PHE A 17 13.86 2.25 -0.82
N ASN A 18 13.79 3.59 -0.69
CA ASN A 18 14.08 4.58 -1.72
C ASN A 18 13.34 4.28 -3.03
N CYS A 19 12.05 3.97 -2.90
CA CYS A 19 11.17 3.70 -4.03
C CYS A 19 9.82 4.37 -3.80
N GLU A 20 9.09 4.61 -4.88
CA GLU A 20 7.74 5.14 -4.77
C GLU A 20 6.75 4.07 -4.31
N VAL A 21 5.96 4.42 -3.30
CA VAL A 21 4.77 3.68 -2.89
C VAL A 21 3.54 4.57 -3.04
N SER A 22 2.42 3.93 -3.35
CA SER A 22 1.10 4.53 -3.32
C SER A 22 0.16 3.61 -2.55
N GLY A 23 -0.87 4.21 -1.96
CA GLY A 23 -1.87 3.48 -1.20
C GLY A 23 -2.90 4.42 -0.61
N TYR A 24 -3.65 3.90 0.35
CA TYR A 24 -4.64 4.67 1.08
C TYR A 24 -4.58 4.36 2.57
N GLU A 25 -4.95 5.34 3.39
CA GLU A 25 -5.08 5.18 4.82
C GLU A 25 -6.56 5.17 5.18
N ILE A 26 -7.03 4.05 5.74
CA ILE A 26 -8.39 3.88 6.26
C ILE A 26 -8.30 3.16 7.60
N HIS A 27 -8.14 3.92 8.67
CA HIS A 27 -8.07 3.37 10.01
C HIS A 27 -8.62 4.36 11.05
N HIS A 28 -9.07 3.81 12.18
CA HIS A 28 -9.47 4.58 13.36
C HIS A 28 -8.42 4.50 14.48
N GLY A 29 -7.53 3.51 14.40
CA GLY A 29 -6.48 3.29 15.39
C GLY A 29 -5.38 4.33 15.28
N LEU A 30 -4.79 4.68 16.43
CA LEU A 30 -3.56 5.45 16.50
C LEU A 30 -2.50 4.59 17.16
N SER A 31 -1.42 4.31 16.41
CA SER A 31 -0.29 3.57 16.95
C SER A 31 0.61 4.49 17.76
N THR A 32 0.98 4.04 18.95
CA THR A 32 2.10 4.59 19.72
C THR A 32 3.12 3.49 19.93
N HIS A 33 4.39 3.85 20.10
CA HIS A 33 5.48 2.90 20.33
C HIS A 33 6.26 3.27 21.58
N THR A 34 6.77 2.26 22.28
CA THR A 34 7.42 2.40 23.59
C THR A 34 8.94 2.51 23.52
N LYS A 35 9.53 2.43 22.32
CA LYS A 35 10.98 2.53 22.10
C LYS A 35 11.33 3.87 21.49
N ASP A 36 12.33 4.55 22.05
CA ASP A 36 12.71 5.90 21.64
C ASP A 36 13.34 5.99 20.24
N LYS A 37 13.80 4.87 19.68
CA LYS A 37 14.53 4.84 18.39
C LYS A 37 13.99 3.76 17.48
N LEU A 38 12.99 4.11 16.70
CA LEU A 38 12.47 3.33 15.59
C LEU A 38 12.54 4.17 14.33
N ASN A 39 12.88 3.53 13.21
CA ASN A 39 12.88 4.19 11.91
C ASN A 39 11.44 4.19 11.38
N TYR A 40 11.01 5.30 10.78
CA TYR A 40 9.73 5.32 10.10
C TYR A 40 9.81 4.53 8.80
N PHE A 41 8.69 3.94 8.39
CA PHE A 41 8.60 3.38 7.05
C PHE A 41 8.64 4.50 6.01
N CYS A 42 7.90 5.58 6.28
CA CYS A 42 7.87 6.81 5.51
C CYS A 42 8.20 8.00 6.42
N GLU A 43 9.39 8.58 6.27
CA GLU A 43 9.88 9.65 7.16
C GLU A 43 9.08 10.95 7.01
N SER A 44 8.68 11.32 5.79
CA SER A 44 7.96 12.57 5.51
C SER A 44 6.57 12.61 6.15
N SER A 45 5.83 11.51 6.08
CA SER A 45 4.51 11.36 6.69
C SER A 45 4.55 10.87 8.14
N LYS A 46 5.72 10.42 8.62
CA LYS A 46 5.86 9.65 9.86
C LYS A 46 4.92 8.45 9.92
N ASP A 47 4.60 7.87 8.77
CA ASP A 47 3.81 6.64 8.69
C ASP A 47 4.70 5.41 8.89
N GLY A 48 4.12 4.44 9.61
CA GLY A 48 4.69 3.13 9.81
C GLY A 48 5.99 3.10 10.61
N ILE A 49 6.40 1.90 10.98
CA ILE A 49 7.63 1.61 11.70
C ILE A 49 8.35 0.44 11.04
N ILE A 50 9.67 0.55 10.97
CA ILE A 50 10.55 -0.56 10.62
C ILE A 50 11.30 -0.99 11.87
N TYR A 51 11.20 -2.29 12.17
CA TYR A 51 11.98 -2.92 13.22
C TYR A 51 12.50 -4.28 12.77
N LYS A 52 13.82 -4.39 12.60
CA LYS A 52 14.48 -5.58 12.04
C LYS A 52 13.87 -5.93 10.67
N ASN A 53 13.21 -7.08 10.56
CA ASN A 53 12.59 -7.57 9.33
C ASN A 53 11.07 -7.33 9.31
N THR A 54 10.55 -6.51 10.22
CA THR A 54 9.12 -6.19 10.33
C THR A 54 8.88 -4.76 9.88
N ILE A 55 7.87 -4.60 9.04
CA ILE A 55 7.33 -3.30 8.63
C ILE A 55 5.87 -3.28 9.09
N GLY A 56 5.52 -2.30 9.91
CA GLY A 56 4.12 -1.94 10.16
C GLY A 56 3.84 -0.61 9.47
N THR A 57 2.72 -0.47 8.76
CA THR A 57 2.33 0.76 8.06
C THR A 57 0.81 0.82 7.98
N TYR A 58 0.24 2.03 8.02
CA TYR A 58 -1.18 2.24 7.76
C TYR A 58 -1.50 2.37 6.27
N LEU A 59 -0.48 2.36 5.41
CA LEU A 59 -0.63 2.44 3.97
C LEU A 59 -1.18 1.11 3.41
N HIS A 60 -2.49 1.04 3.25
CA HIS A 60 -3.15 -0.07 2.58
C HIS A 60 -2.84 -0.04 1.08
N GLY A 61 -2.76 -1.23 0.46
CA GLY A 61 -2.41 -1.35 -0.95
C GLY A 61 -0.92 -1.14 -1.25
N VAL A 62 -0.06 -0.96 -0.24
CA VAL A 62 1.40 -0.75 -0.44
C VAL A 62 2.06 -1.85 -1.28
N LEU A 63 1.55 -3.09 -1.22
CA LEU A 63 2.04 -4.21 -2.02
C LEU A 63 1.55 -4.22 -3.47
N ASP A 64 0.58 -3.39 -3.84
CA ASP A 64 0.19 -3.23 -5.24
C ASP A 64 1.29 -2.54 -6.05
N SER A 65 2.09 -1.66 -5.42
CA SER A 65 3.27 -1.02 -6.02
C SER A 65 4.28 -2.07 -6.50
N PRO A 66 4.50 -2.20 -7.82
CA PRO A 66 5.51 -3.12 -8.36
C PRO A 66 6.93 -2.75 -7.90
N GLN A 67 7.25 -1.45 -7.82
CA GLN A 67 8.54 -0.94 -7.39
C GLN A 67 8.83 -1.36 -5.95
N PHE A 68 7.84 -1.24 -5.06
CA PHE A 68 7.97 -1.66 -3.67
C PHE A 68 8.11 -3.17 -3.53
N ARG A 69 7.28 -3.96 -4.20
CA ARG A 69 7.43 -5.43 -4.21
C ARG A 69 8.83 -5.83 -4.69
N GLN A 70 9.30 -5.20 -5.76
CA GLN A 70 10.62 -5.47 -6.30
C GLN A 70 11.71 -5.14 -5.27
N ALA A 71 11.66 -3.97 -4.63
CA ALA A 71 12.63 -3.56 -3.63
C ALA A 71 12.58 -4.43 -2.37
N LEU A 72 11.39 -4.76 -1.88
CA LEU A 72 11.15 -5.59 -0.70
C LEU A 72 11.69 -7.00 -0.91
N PHE A 73 11.27 -7.69 -1.97
CA PHE A 73 11.65 -9.09 -2.19
C PHE A 73 13.10 -9.26 -2.64
N LYS A 74 13.70 -8.26 -3.30
CA LYS A 74 15.14 -8.26 -3.62
C LYS A 74 16.01 -8.32 -2.36
N LYS A 75 15.53 -7.82 -1.20
CA LYS A 75 16.26 -7.98 0.08
C LYS A 75 16.30 -9.44 0.57
N PHE A 76 15.33 -10.27 0.20
CA PHE A 76 15.24 -11.67 0.68
C PHE A 76 15.70 -12.69 -0.37
N LYS A 77 15.51 -12.40 -1.66
CA LYS A 77 15.87 -13.29 -2.77
C LYS A 77 16.54 -12.49 -3.88
N SER A 78 17.83 -12.73 -4.07
CA SER A 78 18.57 -12.19 -5.20
C SER A 78 17.92 -12.64 -6.51
N GLY A 79 17.69 -11.71 -7.44
CA GLY A 79 17.12 -12.00 -8.75
C GLY A 79 15.60 -12.19 -8.78
N TYR A 80 14.88 -11.88 -7.69
CA TYR A 80 13.42 -11.78 -7.75
C TYR A 80 13.00 -10.78 -8.84
N GLN A 81 12.00 -11.15 -9.65
CA GLN A 81 11.38 -10.28 -10.63
C GLN A 81 9.89 -10.22 -10.34
N VAL A 82 9.36 -9.02 -10.16
CA VAL A 82 7.92 -8.83 -9.98
C VAL A 82 7.20 -9.28 -11.26
N PRO A 83 6.27 -10.25 -11.18
CA PRO A 83 5.45 -10.61 -12.32
C PRO A 83 4.68 -9.39 -12.81
N LYS A 84 4.66 -9.17 -14.12
CA LYS A 84 3.78 -8.16 -14.72
C LYS A 84 2.34 -8.57 -14.42
N ARG A 85 1.58 -7.63 -13.85
CA ARG A 85 0.13 -7.80 -13.68
C ARG A 85 -0.50 -7.57 -15.05
N GLU A 86 -1.15 -8.57 -15.61
CA GLU A 86 -1.73 -8.49 -16.96
C GLU A 86 -2.96 -7.58 -16.99
N GLN A 87 -3.76 -7.59 -15.92
CA GLN A 87 -4.95 -6.77 -15.78
C GLN A 87 -5.23 -6.47 -14.31
N ASP A 88 -5.80 -5.30 -14.02
CA ASP A 88 -6.35 -5.03 -12.69
C ASP A 88 -7.56 -5.95 -12.43
N PRO A 89 -7.66 -6.63 -11.26
CA PRO A 89 -8.79 -7.49 -10.95
C PRO A 89 -10.12 -6.75 -10.90
N ILE A 90 -10.12 -5.46 -10.54
CA ILE A 90 -11.32 -4.62 -10.55
C ILE A 90 -11.77 -4.40 -11.98
N ASP A 91 -10.85 -4.04 -12.88
CA ASP A 91 -11.16 -3.92 -14.31
C ASP A 91 -11.65 -5.25 -14.88
N ARG A 92 -11.01 -6.36 -14.51
CA ARG A 92 -11.44 -7.70 -14.95
C ARG A 92 -12.87 -8.03 -14.50
N ILE A 93 -13.26 -7.60 -13.31
CA ILE A 93 -14.62 -7.78 -12.80
C ILE A 93 -15.59 -6.81 -13.51
N ALA A 94 -15.19 -5.56 -13.72
CA ALA A 94 -15.97 -4.58 -14.46
C ALA A 94 -16.26 -5.08 -15.89
N ASP A 95 -15.25 -5.53 -16.62
CA ASP A 95 -15.38 -6.15 -17.94
C ASP A 95 -16.35 -7.34 -17.92
N HIS A 96 -16.29 -8.17 -16.87
CA HIS A 96 -17.18 -9.31 -16.73
C HIS A 96 -18.63 -8.87 -16.55
N PHE A 97 -18.89 -7.82 -15.76
CA PHE A 97 -20.23 -7.26 -15.60
C PHE A 97 -20.73 -6.60 -16.88
N GLU A 98 -19.93 -5.76 -17.52
CA GLU A 98 -20.30 -5.10 -18.78
C GLU A 98 -20.64 -6.09 -19.89
N LYS A 99 -19.95 -7.24 -19.92
CA LYS A 99 -20.19 -8.30 -20.90
C LYS A 99 -21.46 -9.12 -20.64
N HIS A 100 -21.88 -9.27 -19.38
CA HIS A 100 -22.91 -10.22 -18.98
C HIS A 100 -24.16 -9.57 -18.38
N LEU A 101 -24.12 -8.27 -18.08
CA LEU A 101 -25.24 -7.50 -17.57
C LEU A 101 -25.64 -6.41 -18.57
N ASP A 102 -26.94 -6.18 -18.70
CA ASP A 102 -27.45 -5.03 -19.43
C ASP A 102 -27.31 -3.78 -18.57
N MET A 103 -26.20 -3.06 -18.74
CA MET A 103 -25.87 -1.87 -17.97
C MET A 103 -26.91 -0.74 -18.13
N ASN A 104 -27.75 -0.77 -19.17
CA ASN A 104 -28.80 0.22 -19.36
C ASN A 104 -29.97 0.07 -18.37
N GLN A 105 -30.11 -1.07 -17.71
CA GLN A 105 -31.13 -1.29 -16.68
C GLN A 105 -30.77 -0.65 -15.33
N PHE A 106 -29.53 -0.18 -15.16
CA PHE A 106 -29.01 0.41 -13.92
C PHE A 106 -28.66 1.91 -14.05
N ARG A 107 -29.06 2.54 -15.17
CA ARG A 107 -28.89 3.98 -15.43
C ARG A 107 -30.13 4.78 -15.08
#